data_AF-A0A368FQC4-F1
#
_entry.id   AF-A0A368FQC4-F1
#
_cell.length_a   1.000
_cell.length_b   1.000
_cell.length_c   1.000
_cell.angle_alpha   90.00
_cell.angle_beta   90.00
_cell.angle_gamma   90.00
#
_symmetry.space_group_name_H-M   'P 1'
#
loop_
_entity.id
_entity.type
_entity.pdbx_description
1 polymer ?
#
loop_
_entity_poly.entity_id
_entity_poly.type
_entity_poly.pdbx_seq_one_letter_code
_entity_poly.pdbx_strand_id
1 'polypeptide(L)'
;MRVEVPTERRVKRWGLSVQELVKDPIGRQVLETFLESEFSSENIRFWIAIQDLKYSPNDQIDHKTERIYEEFLAPGAPAQVNVDSRTLDQTLDCLQKATTASTRRHAFTHSEEHVFTLMAKDSYPRFVRSQIYKGVLSAAQQQGSRRLGWRNFIFNMGAAKKPQCKPAKTRDELHSQNLPKQLSSDSLPVRTAHAVRPEASAE
;
A
#
# COMPACT_ATOMS: atom_id res chain seq x y z
N MET A 1 -25.38 -6.69 -9.36
CA MET A 1 -25.00 -6.08 -10.66
C MET A 1 -23.92 -6.92 -11.33
N ARG A 2 -24.08 -7.27 -12.61
CA ARG A 2 -23.04 -7.98 -13.38
C ARG A 2 -21.90 -6.98 -13.61
N VAL A 3 -20.72 -7.21 -13.03
CA VAL A 3 -19.53 -6.41 -13.34
C VAL A 3 -19.12 -6.82 -14.75
N GLU A 4 -19.59 -6.05 -15.72
CA GLU A 4 -19.06 -6.12 -17.08
C GLU A 4 -17.58 -5.80 -17.01
N VAL A 5 -16.84 -6.63 -17.72
CA VAL A 5 -15.44 -6.41 -17.92
C VAL A 5 -15.25 -5.08 -18.70
N PRO A 6 -14.46 -4.12 -18.19
CA PRO A 6 -14.13 -2.91 -18.94
C PRO A 6 -13.43 -3.24 -20.25
N THR A 7 -13.80 -2.53 -21.30
CA THR A 7 -13.18 -2.62 -22.63
C THR A 7 -11.73 -2.14 -22.58
N GLU A 8 -10.89 -2.59 -23.53
CA GLU A 8 -9.49 -2.16 -23.61
C GLU A 8 -9.37 -0.63 -23.64
N ARG A 9 -10.22 0.06 -24.41
CA ARG A 9 -10.23 1.54 -24.49
C ARG A 9 -10.49 2.17 -23.13
N ARG A 10 -11.42 1.61 -22.35
CA ARG A 10 -11.76 2.08 -21.00
C ARG A 10 -10.57 1.90 -20.05
N VAL A 11 -9.92 0.74 -20.07
CA VAL A 11 -8.74 0.47 -19.23
C VAL A 11 -7.55 1.35 -19.61
N LYS A 12 -7.28 1.53 -20.92
CA LYS A 12 -6.22 2.43 -21.40
C LYS A 12 -6.43 3.88 -20.93
N ARG A 13 -7.68 4.33 -20.81
CA ARG A 13 -8.03 5.67 -20.33
C ARG A 13 -7.60 5.88 -18.87
N TRP A 14 -7.67 4.84 -18.03
CA TRP A 14 -7.18 4.91 -16.66
C TRP A 14 -5.68 5.18 -16.56
N GLY A 15 -4.90 4.80 -17.57
CA GLY A 15 -3.46 5.07 -17.62
C GLY A 15 -3.09 6.49 -18.02
N LEU A 16 -4.06 7.34 -18.41
CA LEU A 16 -3.80 8.72 -18.82
C LEU A 16 -3.62 9.65 -17.60
N SER A 17 -4.43 9.49 -16.57
CA SER A 17 -4.30 10.23 -15.31
C SER A 17 -5.07 9.56 -14.18
N VAL A 18 -4.66 9.86 -12.94
CA VAL A 18 -5.42 9.43 -11.75
C VAL A 18 -6.86 9.94 -11.78
N GLN A 19 -7.11 11.11 -12.37
CA GLN A 19 -8.45 11.68 -12.51
C GLN A 19 -9.35 10.80 -13.38
N GLU A 20 -8.82 10.27 -14.49
CA GLU A 20 -9.56 9.35 -15.37
C GLU A 20 -9.80 8.00 -14.69
N LEU A 21 -8.84 7.53 -13.91
CA LEU A 21 -8.97 6.30 -13.11
C LEU A 21 -10.05 6.42 -12.04
N VAL A 22 -10.04 7.47 -11.21
CA VAL A 22 -10.98 7.60 -10.08
C VAL A 22 -12.40 8.01 -10.49
N LYS A 23 -12.58 8.64 -11.66
CA LYS A 23 -13.91 8.88 -12.24
C LYS A 23 -14.62 7.58 -12.61
N ASP A 24 -13.88 6.53 -12.91
CA ASP A 24 -14.42 5.23 -13.28
C ASP A 24 -14.73 4.38 -12.03
N PRO A 25 -15.98 3.90 -11.83
CA PRO A 25 -16.31 3.01 -10.71
C PRO A 25 -15.49 1.72 -10.67
N ILE A 26 -15.17 1.12 -11.82
CA ILE A 26 -14.34 -0.09 -11.88
C ILE A 26 -12.88 0.29 -11.67
N GLY A 27 -12.44 1.42 -12.23
CA GLY A 27 -11.10 1.96 -12.00
C GLY A 27 -10.81 2.13 -10.50
N ARG A 28 -11.75 2.72 -9.75
CA ARG A 28 -11.66 2.85 -8.28
C ARG A 28 -11.49 1.51 -7.57
N GLN A 29 -12.28 0.50 -7.91
CA GLN A 29 -12.19 -0.83 -7.28
C GLN A 29 -10.83 -1.49 -7.53
N VAL A 30 -10.31 -1.36 -8.76
CA VAL A 30 -9.01 -1.91 -9.12
C VAL A 30 -7.87 -1.14 -8.43
N LEU A 31 -7.98 0.18 -8.32
CA LEU A 31 -7.05 1.01 -7.55
C LEU A 31 -7.07 0.66 -6.06
N GLU A 32 -8.25 0.51 -5.47
CA GLU A 32 -8.43 0.10 -4.07
C GLU A 32 -7.78 -1.26 -3.80
N THR A 33 -8.02 -2.26 -4.65
CA THR A 33 -7.37 -3.58 -4.54
C THR A 33 -5.83 -3.45 -4.59
N PHE A 34 -5.30 -2.58 -5.44
CA PHE A 34 -3.87 -2.32 -5.50
C PHE A 34 -3.35 -1.68 -4.21
N LEU A 35 -4.04 -0.65 -3.71
CA LEU A 35 -3.63 0.04 -2.48
C LEU A 35 -3.76 -0.84 -1.24
N GLU A 36 -4.75 -1.73 -1.18
CA GLU A 36 -4.87 -2.74 -0.12
C GLU A 36 -3.65 -3.67 -0.09
N SER A 37 -3.15 -4.09 -1.26
CA SER A 37 -1.95 -4.93 -1.36
C SER A 37 -0.68 -4.23 -0.85
N GLU A 38 -0.72 -2.90 -0.77
CA GLU A 38 0.37 -2.06 -0.29
C GLU A 38 0.05 -1.35 1.04
N PHE A 39 -1.03 -1.77 1.72
CA PHE A 39 -1.46 -1.19 3.00
C PHE A 39 -1.62 0.34 2.98
N SER A 40 -2.19 0.88 1.89
CA SER A 40 -2.38 2.33 1.67
C SER A 40 -3.78 2.67 1.12
N SER A 41 -4.76 1.80 1.34
CA SER A 41 -6.13 1.93 0.80
C SER A 41 -6.97 3.01 1.48
N GLU A 42 -6.55 3.52 2.64
CA GLU A 42 -7.20 4.62 3.35
C GLU A 42 -7.34 5.86 2.46
N ASN A 43 -6.35 6.14 1.60
CA ASN A 43 -6.34 7.34 0.74
C ASN A 43 -7.50 7.34 -0.26
N ILE A 44 -7.73 6.22 -0.97
CA ILE A 44 -8.83 6.13 -1.93
C ILE A 44 -10.19 6.01 -1.23
N ARG A 45 -10.24 5.31 -0.08
CA ARG A 45 -11.47 5.18 0.72
C ARG A 45 -11.94 6.53 1.24
N PHE A 46 -11.02 7.34 1.77
CA PHE A 46 -11.30 8.71 2.19
C PHE A 46 -11.82 9.56 1.04
N TRP A 47 -11.14 9.54 -0.11
CA TRP A 47 -11.58 10.29 -1.29
C TRP A 47 -12.98 9.86 -1.76
N ILE A 48 -13.26 8.55 -1.79
CA ILE A 48 -14.59 8.00 -2.15
C ILE A 48 -15.65 8.45 -1.15
N ALA A 49 -15.36 8.42 0.15
CA ALA A 49 -16.30 8.85 1.18
C ALA A 49 -16.66 10.33 1.05
N ILE A 50 -15.69 11.19 0.68
CA ILE A 50 -15.94 12.60 0.38
C ILE A 50 -16.81 12.76 -0.88
N GLN A 51 -16.57 11.99 -1.95
CA GLN A 51 -17.45 12.02 -3.12
C GLN A 51 -18.88 11.64 -2.73
N ASP A 52 -19.04 10.57 -1.96
CA ASP A 52 -20.35 10.12 -1.49
C ASP A 52 -21.06 11.19 -0.65
N LEU A 53 -20.35 11.87 0.27
CA LEU A 53 -20.86 12.99 1.05
C LEU A 53 -21.42 14.12 0.16
N LYS A 54 -20.67 14.54 -0.87
CA LYS A 54 -21.04 15.65 -1.76
C LYS A 54 -22.38 15.43 -2.47
N TYR A 55 -22.68 14.19 -2.84
CA TYR A 55 -23.90 13.81 -3.56
C TYR A 55 -25.00 13.23 -2.65
N SER A 56 -24.79 13.23 -1.33
CA SER A 56 -25.74 12.65 -0.38
C SER A 56 -26.94 13.57 -0.10
N PRO A 57 -28.10 12.98 0.24
CA PRO A 57 -29.25 13.72 0.79
C PRO A 57 -28.88 14.56 2.03
N ASN A 58 -29.57 15.70 2.22
CA ASN A 58 -29.24 16.66 3.29
C ASN A 58 -29.29 16.05 4.70
N ASP A 59 -30.23 15.14 4.96
CA ASP A 59 -30.43 14.43 6.22
C ASP A 59 -29.29 13.47 6.57
N GLN A 60 -28.46 13.07 5.60
CA GLN A 60 -27.31 12.18 5.82
C GLN A 60 -25.99 12.92 5.99
N ILE A 61 -25.93 14.22 5.66
CA ILE A 61 -24.67 14.97 5.61
C ILE A 61 -23.97 15.00 6.96
N ASP A 62 -24.73 15.19 8.04
CA ASP A 62 -24.19 15.35 9.39
C ASP A 62 -23.49 14.08 9.87
N HIS A 63 -24.23 12.97 9.85
CA HIS A 63 -23.71 11.65 10.22
C HIS A 63 -22.56 11.20 9.31
N LYS A 64 -22.62 11.44 7.99
CA LYS A 64 -21.51 11.07 7.09
C LYS A 64 -20.27 11.91 7.36
N THR A 65 -20.43 13.20 7.67
CA THR A 65 -19.31 14.09 7.99
C THR A 65 -18.59 13.62 9.25
N GLU A 66 -19.35 13.33 10.32
CA GLU A 66 -18.81 12.82 11.58
C GLU A 66 -18.06 11.51 11.35
N ARG A 67 -18.67 10.56 10.63
CA ARG A 67 -18.01 9.30 10.28
C ARG A 67 -16.73 9.46 9.49
N ILE A 68 -16.70 10.36 8.50
CA ILE A 68 -15.48 10.63 7.72
C ILE A 68 -14.39 11.20 8.63
N TYR A 69 -14.74 12.10 9.54
CA TYR A 69 -13.80 12.65 10.51
C TYR A 69 -13.24 11.55 11.43
N GLU A 70 -14.10 10.75 12.07
CA GLU A 70 -13.70 9.70 13.01
C GLU A 70 -12.87 8.60 12.35
N GLU A 71 -13.20 8.21 11.12
CA GLU A 71 -12.55 7.10 10.42
C GLU A 71 -11.19 7.49 9.85
N PHE A 72 -11.00 8.74 9.41
CA PHE A 72 -9.83 9.14 8.61
C PHE A 72 -9.01 10.31 9.15
N LEU A 73 -9.58 11.24 9.93
CA LEU A 73 -8.90 12.47 10.34
C LEU A 73 -8.68 12.60 11.85
N ALA A 74 -9.51 11.93 12.66
CA ALA A 74 -9.38 11.98 14.11
C ALA A 74 -7.99 11.48 14.56
N PRO A 75 -7.42 12.04 15.64
CA PRO A 75 -6.18 11.53 16.20
C PRO A 75 -6.32 10.04 16.58
N GLY A 76 -5.48 9.17 15.98
CA GLY A 76 -5.57 7.73 16.20
C GLY A 76 -6.73 7.05 15.46
N ALA A 77 -7.29 7.69 14.43
CA ALA A 77 -8.34 7.12 13.59
C ALA A 77 -7.91 5.76 12.98
N PRO A 78 -8.83 4.80 12.85
CA PRO A 78 -8.52 3.44 12.39
C PRO A 78 -7.98 3.38 10.95
N ALA A 79 -8.34 4.34 10.10
CA ALA A 79 -7.86 4.48 8.73
C ALA A 79 -7.29 5.89 8.51
N GLN A 80 -6.49 6.38 9.46
CA GLN A 80 -5.95 7.73 9.41
C GLN A 80 -5.19 8.02 8.11
N VAL A 81 -5.58 9.06 7.38
CA VAL A 81 -4.89 9.48 6.14
C VAL A 81 -3.70 10.38 6.44
N ASN A 82 -2.70 10.33 5.57
CA ASN A 82 -1.55 11.23 5.65
C ASN A 82 -1.90 12.60 5.08
N VAL A 83 -2.19 13.56 5.97
CA VAL A 83 -2.50 14.96 5.63
C VAL A 83 -1.57 15.86 6.44
N ASP A 84 -0.95 16.84 5.80
CA ASP A 84 -0.09 17.80 6.51
C ASP A 84 -0.88 18.66 7.51
N SER A 85 -0.21 19.12 8.57
CA SER A 85 -0.85 19.84 9.67
C SER A 85 -1.63 21.07 9.22
N ARG A 86 -1.11 21.82 8.24
CA ARG A 86 -1.79 23.03 7.72
C ARG A 86 -3.11 22.66 7.05
N THR A 87 -3.10 21.64 6.21
CA THR A 87 -4.30 21.16 5.49
C THR A 87 -5.32 20.59 6.48
N LEU A 88 -4.86 19.89 7.51
CA LEU A 88 -5.72 19.39 8.57
C LEU A 88 -6.40 20.54 9.32
N ASP A 89 -5.62 21.53 9.79
CA ASP A 89 -6.16 22.70 10.50
C ASP A 89 -7.21 23.44 9.67
N GLN A 90 -6.95 23.68 8.39
CA GLN A 90 -7.92 24.30 7.47
C GLN A 90 -9.22 23.48 7.35
N THR A 91 -9.10 22.16 7.30
CA THR A 91 -10.25 21.26 7.20
C THR A 91 -11.07 21.30 8.50
N LEU A 92 -10.43 21.30 9.67
CA LEU A 92 -11.10 21.40 10.96
C LEU A 92 -11.81 22.74 11.13
N ASP A 93 -11.16 23.83 10.72
CA ASP A 93 -11.75 25.17 10.67
C ASP A 93 -13.03 25.21 9.81
N CYS A 94 -12.98 24.59 8.63
CA CYS A 94 -14.14 24.48 7.74
C CYS A 94 -15.26 23.67 8.39
N LEU A 95 -14.95 22.55 9.04
CA LEU A 95 -15.91 21.71 9.74
C LEU A 95 -16.60 22.46 10.89
N GLN A 96 -15.83 23.24 11.68
CA GLN A 96 -16.37 24.04 12.78
C GLN A 96 -17.28 25.18 12.28
N LYS A 97 -16.91 25.84 11.18
CA LYS A 97 -17.68 26.94 10.58
C LYS A 97 -18.90 26.45 9.78
N ALA A 98 -18.95 25.16 9.42
CA ALA A 98 -20.03 24.59 8.63
C ALA A 98 -21.31 24.34 9.47
N THR A 99 -22.19 25.33 9.46
CA THR A 99 -23.48 25.31 10.18
C THR A 99 -24.64 24.72 9.39
N THR A 100 -24.49 24.51 8.07
CA THR A 100 -25.55 24.00 7.20
C THR A 100 -25.10 22.76 6.45
N ALA A 101 -26.04 21.90 6.05
CA ALA A 101 -25.73 20.75 5.20
C ALA A 101 -24.99 21.16 3.90
N SER A 102 -25.34 22.31 3.32
CA SER A 102 -24.70 22.79 2.10
C SER A 102 -23.23 23.17 2.30
N THR A 103 -22.88 23.82 3.41
CA THR A 103 -21.49 24.18 3.71
C THR A 103 -20.68 22.97 4.14
N ARG A 104 -21.29 22.07 4.91
CA ARG A 104 -20.66 20.84 5.40
C ARG A 104 -20.28 19.86 4.29
N ARG A 105 -21.05 19.79 3.21
CA ARG A 105 -20.71 19.00 1.99
C ARG A 105 -19.33 19.30 1.41
N HIS A 106 -18.84 20.52 1.59
CA HIS A 106 -17.58 20.99 1.02
C HIS A 106 -16.50 21.22 2.08
N ALA A 107 -16.74 20.82 3.34
CA ALA A 107 -15.81 21.07 4.44
C ALA A 107 -14.45 20.34 4.27
N PHE A 108 -14.43 19.21 3.57
CA PHE A 108 -13.22 18.41 3.35
C PHE A 108 -12.39 18.80 2.12
N THR A 109 -12.73 19.87 1.40
CA THR A 109 -12.11 20.24 0.10
C THR A 109 -10.58 20.29 0.17
N HIS A 110 -10.00 20.87 1.23
CA HIS A 110 -8.55 20.94 1.40
C HIS A 110 -7.91 19.56 1.57
N SER A 111 -8.43 18.74 2.48
CA SER A 111 -7.96 17.36 2.69
C SER A 111 -8.15 16.46 1.46
N GLU A 112 -9.24 16.65 0.71
CA GLU A 112 -9.51 15.92 -0.53
C GLU A 112 -8.46 16.19 -1.59
N GLU A 113 -8.14 17.47 -1.84
CA GLU A 113 -7.13 17.89 -2.80
C GLU A 113 -5.74 17.38 -2.42
N HIS A 114 -5.42 17.42 -1.12
CA HIS A 114 -4.16 16.90 -0.59
C HIS A 114 -4.02 15.39 -0.84
N VAL A 115 -5.01 14.60 -0.42
CA VAL A 115 -4.99 13.12 -0.57
C VAL A 115 -5.02 12.72 -2.05
N PHE A 116 -5.79 13.43 -2.88
CA PHE A 116 -5.78 13.22 -4.33
C PHE A 116 -4.38 13.46 -4.91
N THR A 117 -3.71 14.54 -4.51
CA THR A 117 -2.35 14.86 -4.94
C THR A 117 -1.33 13.83 -4.45
N LEU A 118 -1.49 13.34 -3.22
CA LEU A 118 -0.66 12.29 -2.65
C LEU A 118 -0.74 11.01 -3.49
N MET A 119 -1.96 10.54 -3.79
CA MET A 119 -2.16 9.39 -4.68
C MET A 119 -1.61 9.65 -6.08
N ALA A 120 -1.80 10.86 -6.62
CA ALA A 120 -1.31 11.23 -7.96
C ALA A 120 0.22 11.14 -8.08
N LYS A 121 0.94 11.53 -7.02
CA LYS A 121 2.40 11.62 -7.01
C LYS A 121 3.08 10.30 -6.64
N ASP A 122 2.46 9.48 -5.80
CA ASP A 122 3.07 8.25 -5.31
C ASP A 122 2.40 6.98 -5.85
N SER A 123 1.17 6.70 -5.41
CA SER A 123 0.56 5.39 -5.64
C SER A 123 0.11 5.19 -7.09
N TYR A 124 -0.36 6.23 -7.78
CA TYR A 124 -0.84 6.14 -9.16
C TYR A 124 0.28 5.75 -10.17
N PRO A 125 1.47 6.39 -10.16
CA PRO A 125 2.59 5.94 -10.99
C PRO A 125 3.02 4.49 -10.73
N ARG A 126 2.87 4.00 -9.50
CA ARG A 126 3.15 2.59 -9.14
C ARG A 126 2.03 1.67 -9.64
N PHE A 127 0.76 2.09 -9.49
CA PHE A 127 -0.42 1.39 -10.01
C PHE A 127 -0.32 1.12 -11.51
N VAL A 128 -0.02 2.12 -12.34
CA VAL A 128 0.06 1.97 -13.80
C VAL A 128 1.18 1.02 -14.23
N ARG A 129 2.23 0.87 -13.42
CA ARG A 129 3.35 -0.08 -13.67
C ARG A 129 3.10 -1.47 -13.09
N SER A 130 2.12 -1.60 -12.19
CA SER A 130 1.81 -2.82 -11.44
C SER A 130 1.33 -3.96 -12.35
N GLN A 131 1.43 -5.19 -11.83
CA GLN A 131 0.86 -6.36 -12.50
C GLN A 131 -0.67 -6.37 -12.45
N ILE A 132 -1.28 -5.68 -11.49
CA ILE A 132 -2.73 -5.55 -11.38
C ILE A 132 -3.27 -4.80 -12.60
N TYR A 133 -2.74 -3.60 -12.89
CA TYR A 133 -3.16 -2.83 -14.06
C TYR A 133 -2.87 -3.55 -15.38
N LYS A 134 -1.66 -4.11 -15.53
CA LYS A 134 -1.27 -4.88 -16.73
C LYS A 134 -2.15 -6.11 -16.94
N GLY A 135 -2.50 -6.81 -15.86
CA GLY A 135 -3.40 -7.96 -15.88
C GLY A 135 -4.79 -7.58 -16.35
N VAL A 136 -5.37 -6.51 -15.81
CA VAL A 136 -6.68 -5.99 -16.25
C VAL A 136 -6.65 -5.55 -17.71
N LEU A 137 -5.58 -4.86 -18.15
CA LEU A 137 -5.43 -4.43 -19.54
C LEU A 137 -5.30 -5.62 -20.51
N SER A 138 -4.46 -6.61 -20.17
CA SER A 138 -4.30 -7.82 -20.98
C SER A 138 -5.61 -8.60 -21.08
N ALA A 139 -6.30 -8.73 -19.97
CA ALA A 139 -7.57 -9.41 -19.94
C ALA A 139 -8.64 -8.65 -20.77
N ALA A 140 -8.47 -7.32 -20.97
CA ALA A 140 -9.40 -6.47 -21.73
C ALA A 140 -9.16 -6.57 -23.24
N GLN A 141 -7.91 -6.83 -23.61
CA GLN A 141 -7.52 -7.18 -24.97
C GLN A 141 -8.02 -8.56 -25.35
N GLN A 142 -7.92 -9.52 -24.42
CA GLN A 142 -8.37 -10.91 -24.62
C GLN A 142 -9.89 -11.06 -24.68
N GLN A 143 -10.67 -10.07 -24.19
CA GLN A 143 -12.13 -10.03 -24.36
C GLN A 143 -12.58 -9.99 -25.82
N GLY A 144 -11.75 -9.42 -26.71
CA GLY A 144 -11.95 -9.52 -28.15
C GLY A 144 -11.79 -10.94 -28.70
N SER A 145 -11.24 -11.87 -27.91
CA SER A 145 -10.90 -13.24 -28.32
C SER A 145 -11.69 -14.33 -27.58
N ARG A 146 -11.82 -14.34 -26.24
CA ARG A 146 -12.62 -15.36 -25.50
C ARG A 146 -13.18 -14.83 -24.17
N ARG A 147 -14.47 -15.07 -23.95
CA ARG A 147 -15.21 -14.77 -22.70
C ARG A 147 -14.95 -15.86 -21.65
N LEU A 148 -14.23 -15.55 -20.56
CA LEU A 148 -14.43 -16.06 -19.17
C LEU A 148 -13.18 -15.77 -18.32
N GLY A 149 -13.33 -15.21 -17.11
CA GLY A 149 -12.29 -15.35 -16.05
C GLY A 149 -11.94 -14.13 -15.19
N TRP A 150 -12.52 -12.96 -15.41
CA TRP A 150 -12.09 -11.73 -14.73
C TRP A 150 -12.38 -11.65 -13.22
N ARG A 151 -13.52 -12.19 -12.76
CA ARG A 151 -13.87 -12.16 -11.33
C ARG A 151 -12.85 -12.95 -10.50
N ASN A 152 -12.34 -14.06 -11.02
CA ASN A 152 -11.35 -14.84 -10.29
C ASN A 152 -9.99 -14.15 -10.22
N PHE A 153 -9.64 -13.28 -11.18
CA PHE A 153 -8.36 -12.55 -11.18
C PHE A 153 -8.31 -11.48 -10.08
N ILE A 154 -9.35 -10.65 -9.96
CA ILE A 154 -9.39 -9.56 -8.98
C ILE A 154 -9.45 -10.11 -7.54
N PHE A 155 -10.28 -11.13 -7.28
CA PHE A 155 -10.41 -11.70 -5.93
C PHE A 155 -9.24 -12.62 -5.52
N ASN A 156 -8.52 -13.25 -6.46
CA ASN A 156 -7.43 -14.17 -6.13
C ASN A 156 -6.04 -13.50 -6.05
N MET A 157 -5.84 -12.31 -6.62
CA MET A 157 -4.58 -11.56 -6.45
C MET A 157 -4.44 -10.94 -5.05
N GLY A 158 -5.54 -10.67 -4.35
CA GLY A 158 -5.52 -10.20 -2.95
C GLY A 158 -5.12 -11.28 -1.92
N ALA A 159 -4.98 -12.54 -2.33
CA ALA A 159 -4.65 -13.67 -1.46
C ALA A 159 -3.24 -14.26 -1.72
N ALA A 160 -2.31 -13.45 -2.22
CA ALA A 160 -0.92 -13.88 -2.37
C ALA A 160 -0.26 -14.05 -0.98
N LYS A 161 -0.07 -15.33 -0.60
CA LYS A 161 0.61 -15.79 0.60
C LYS A 161 1.96 -15.08 0.78
N LYS A 162 2.19 -14.58 2.00
CA LYS A 162 3.50 -14.09 2.48
C LYS A 162 4.61 -15.09 2.13
N PRO A 163 5.75 -14.67 1.55
CA PRO A 163 6.92 -15.52 1.53
C PRO A 163 7.44 -15.65 2.97
N GLN A 164 7.54 -16.89 3.46
CA GLN A 164 8.24 -17.19 4.71
C GLN A 164 9.73 -16.85 4.54
N CYS A 165 10.20 -15.80 5.22
CA CYS A 165 11.62 -15.66 5.52
C CYS A 165 12.01 -16.70 6.58
N LYS A 166 12.86 -17.65 6.20
CA LYS A 166 13.53 -18.55 7.15
C LYS A 166 14.53 -17.74 7.99
N PRO A 167 14.70 -18.03 9.29
CA PRO A 167 15.60 -17.26 10.14
C PRO A 167 17.06 -17.47 9.69
N ALA A 168 17.80 -16.36 9.56
CA ALA A 168 19.22 -16.36 9.29
C ALA A 168 19.98 -16.89 10.52
N LYS A 169 20.74 -17.97 10.33
CA LYS A 169 21.76 -18.42 11.29
C LYS A 169 23.04 -17.63 11.06
N THR A 170 23.60 -17.10 12.14
CA THR A 170 24.87 -16.38 12.21
C THR A 170 26.01 -17.26 11.69
N ARG A 171 26.91 -16.68 10.89
CA ARG A 171 28.01 -17.36 10.21
C ARG A 171 29.34 -16.88 10.79
N ASP A 172 29.68 -17.42 11.95
CA ASP A 172 31.07 -17.69 12.34
C ASP A 172 31.18 -19.21 12.40
N GLU A 173 31.73 -19.80 11.34
CA GLU A 173 32.42 -21.10 11.28
C GLU A 173 32.60 -21.47 9.81
N LEU A 174 33.70 -20.98 9.25
CA LEU A 174 34.26 -21.46 8.00
C LEU A 174 35.36 -22.48 8.36
N HIS A 175 35.40 -23.58 7.60
CA HIS A 175 36.46 -24.58 7.49
C HIS A 175 36.45 -25.83 8.40
N SER A 176 35.88 -26.91 7.86
CA SER A 176 36.48 -28.25 7.70
C SER A 176 35.34 -29.27 7.50
N GLN A 177 35.34 -30.27 6.63
CA GLN A 177 36.37 -31.02 5.92
C GLN A 177 35.65 -31.85 4.84
N ASN A 178 36.32 -32.11 3.71
CA ASN A 178 36.26 -33.41 3.02
C ASN A 178 37.36 -33.44 1.94
N LEU A 179 38.49 -34.07 2.24
CA LEU A 179 39.43 -34.58 1.24
C LEU A 179 40.09 -35.87 1.76
N PRO A 180 40.18 -36.95 0.96
CA PRO A 180 40.61 -38.24 1.47
C PRO A 180 42.11 -38.53 1.29
N LYS A 181 42.59 -39.35 2.24
CA LYS A 181 43.67 -40.36 2.21
C LYS A 181 45.13 -39.93 1.95
N GLN A 182 45.86 -39.88 3.08
CA GLN A 182 47.01 -40.72 3.41
C GLN A 182 48.18 -40.77 2.40
N LEU A 183 49.24 -40.03 2.72
CA LEU A 183 50.62 -40.37 2.39
C LEU A 183 51.49 -40.16 3.65
N SER A 184 52.59 -40.89 3.71
CA SER A 184 53.28 -41.46 4.88
C SER A 184 54.00 -40.53 5.87
N SER A 185 54.03 -41.04 7.11
CA SER A 185 55.12 -41.19 8.09
C SER A 185 56.02 -40.00 8.51
N ASP A 186 56.09 -39.92 9.83
CA ASP A 186 57.26 -39.65 10.68
C ASP A 186 57.58 -38.21 11.12
N SER A 187 57.39 -38.05 12.44
CA SER A 187 58.32 -37.41 13.40
C SER A 187 57.74 -36.22 14.19
N LEU A 188 57.36 -36.50 15.44
CA LEU A 188 57.37 -35.58 16.60
C LEU A 188 58.86 -35.22 16.94
N PRO A 189 59.24 -34.27 17.84
CA PRO A 189 58.46 -33.73 18.98
C PRO A 189 58.70 -32.25 19.44
N VAL A 190 57.72 -31.75 20.20
CA VAL A 190 57.80 -31.11 21.55
C VAL A 190 58.83 -29.99 21.84
N ARG A 191 58.34 -28.84 22.34
CA ARG A 191 58.59 -28.28 23.70
C ARG A 191 57.96 -26.87 23.84
N THR A 192 56.93 -26.69 24.68
CA THR A 192 56.92 -26.15 26.07
C THR A 192 57.57 -24.79 26.28
N ALA A 193 56.80 -23.82 26.78
CA ALA A 193 56.93 -23.22 28.13
C ALA A 193 56.29 -21.81 28.15
N HIS A 194 55.24 -21.63 28.97
CA HIS A 194 55.21 -20.77 30.18
C HIS A 194 55.31 -19.26 29.90
N ALA A 195 54.20 -18.52 30.02
CA ALA A 195 53.56 -18.03 31.25
C ALA A 195 54.13 -16.66 31.68
N VAL A 196 53.24 -15.68 31.84
CA VAL A 196 52.93 -14.98 33.10
C VAL A 196 52.30 -13.62 32.79
N ARG A 197 51.15 -13.42 33.44
CA ARG A 197 50.22 -12.28 33.57
C ARG A 197 50.81 -11.21 34.54
N PRO A 198 50.05 -10.20 35.03
CA PRO A 198 48.92 -9.44 34.49
C PRO A 198 49.01 -7.90 34.79
N GLU A 199 47.91 -7.19 34.46
CA GLU A 199 47.31 -6.04 35.19
C GLU A 199 48.05 -4.67 35.17
N ALA A 200 47.41 -3.50 35.13
CA ALA A 200 46.00 -3.09 35.21
C ALA A 200 45.79 -1.66 34.68
N SER A 201 44.56 -1.41 34.22
CA SER A 201 43.67 -0.23 34.41
C SER A 201 44.06 1.23 34.10
N ALA A 202 43.04 1.89 33.51
CA ALA A 202 42.67 3.31 33.51
C ALA A 202 43.59 4.22 32.67
N GLU A 203 43.08 5.07 31.79
CA GLU A 203 41.88 5.93 31.85
C GLU A 203 41.01 5.92 30.58
#